data_AF-A0A381DHI2-F1
#
_entry.id   AF-A0A381DHI2-F1
#
_cell.length_a   1.000
_cell.length_b   1.000
_cell.length_c   1.000
_cell.angle_alpha   90.00
_cell.angle_beta   90.00
_cell.angle_gamma   90.00
#
_symmetry.space_group_name_H-M   'P 1'
#
loop_
_entity.id
_entity.type
_entity.pdbx_description
1 polymer ?
#
loop_
_entity_poly.entity_id
_entity_poly.type
_entity_poly.pdbx_seq_one_letter_code
_entity_poly.pdbx_strand_id
1 'polypeptide(L)'
;MKKDHLIEFLSSTIEEDAIISRIYNLFHNEWKYSLDELNEIINFGIENGDLLIENVNDINIHYDRVDWRLDNIYQEIVMIDIYKYMPLLFSSNPVIPKEYEKFITN
;
A
#
# COMPACT_ATOMS: atom_id res chain seq x y z
N MET A 1 -1.12 -3.00 12.51
CA MET A 1 -2.29 -3.17 11.61
C MET A 1 -2.94 -4.54 11.80
N LYS A 2 -4.28 -4.66 11.67
CA LYS A 2 -4.96 -5.97 11.62
C LYS A 2 -4.55 -6.74 10.36
N LYS A 3 -4.50 -8.08 10.44
CA LYS A 3 -4.12 -8.95 9.31
C LYS A 3 -4.87 -8.61 8.01
N ASP A 4 -6.20 -8.61 8.06
CA ASP A 4 -7.02 -8.44 6.86
C ASP A 4 -6.86 -7.04 6.25
N HIS A 5 -6.57 -6.03 7.07
CA HIS A 5 -6.36 -4.66 6.59
C HIS A 5 -5.00 -4.53 5.89
N LEU A 6 -3.97 -5.25 6.39
CA LEU A 6 -2.66 -5.28 5.72
C LEU A 6 -2.73 -6.03 4.39
N ILE A 7 -3.54 -7.09 4.32
CA ILE A 7 -3.83 -7.78 3.06
C ILE A 7 -4.53 -6.83 2.09
N GLU A 8 -5.58 -6.12 2.53
CA GLU A 8 -6.26 -5.11 1.69
C GLU A 8 -5.27 -4.06 1.15
N PHE A 9 -4.38 -3.56 2.00
CA PHE A 9 -3.39 -2.56 1.60
C PHE A 9 -2.49 -3.09 0.49
N LEU A 10 -1.86 -4.26 0.70
CA LEU A 10 -0.93 -4.84 -0.25
C LEU A 10 -1.63 -5.29 -1.54
N SER A 11 -2.84 -5.87 -1.45
CA SER A 11 -3.63 -6.24 -2.61
C SER A 11 -3.99 -5.02 -3.46
N SER A 12 -4.37 -3.89 -2.84
CA SER A 12 -4.67 -2.65 -3.55
C SER A 12 -3.49 -2.13 -4.37
N THR A 13 -2.25 -2.34 -3.90
CA THR A 13 -1.03 -1.95 -4.65
C THR A 13 -0.74 -2.86 -5.86
N ILE A 14 -1.28 -4.09 -5.87
CA ILE A 14 -1.19 -5.00 -7.02
C ILE A 14 -2.28 -4.71 -8.04
N GLU A 15 -3.47 -4.35 -7.57
CA GLU A 15 -4.62 -4.03 -8.42
C GLU A 15 -4.56 -2.65 -9.06
N GLU A 16 -3.52 -1.85 -8.76
CA GLU A 16 -3.42 -0.44 -9.18
C GLU A 16 -4.71 0.32 -8.80
N ASP A 17 -5.16 0.10 -7.55
CA ASP A 17 -6.27 0.82 -6.91
C ASP A 17 -5.76 1.54 -5.65
N ALA A 18 -4.46 1.74 -5.50
CA ALA A 18 -3.84 2.26 -4.28
C ALA A 18 -3.59 3.78 -4.37
N ILE A 19 -4.56 4.51 -4.94
CA ILE A 19 -4.57 5.97 -5.00
C ILE A 19 -4.59 6.55 -3.58
N ILE A 20 -3.77 7.59 -3.32
CA ILE A 20 -3.58 8.13 -1.96
C ILE A 20 -4.88 8.60 -1.31
N SER A 21 -5.79 9.25 -2.05
CA SER A 21 -7.10 9.63 -1.53
C SER A 21 -7.95 8.43 -1.08
N ARG A 22 -7.88 7.28 -1.77
CA ARG A 22 -8.57 6.04 -1.37
C ARG A 22 -7.93 5.46 -0.11
N ILE A 23 -6.59 5.35 -0.08
CA ILE A 23 -5.85 4.88 1.10
C ILE A 23 -6.15 5.77 2.31
N TYR A 24 -6.10 7.08 2.15
CA TYR A 24 -6.40 8.05 3.21
C TYR A 24 -7.82 7.84 3.76
N ASN A 25 -8.81 7.71 2.88
CA ASN A 25 -10.19 7.50 3.33
C ASN A 25 -10.38 6.16 4.05
N LEU A 26 -9.94 5.06 3.44
CA LEU A 26 -10.17 3.73 4.01
C LEU A 26 -9.35 3.51 5.28
N PHE A 27 -8.04 3.75 5.24
CA PHE A 27 -7.15 3.38 6.34
C PHE A 27 -7.13 4.43 7.45
N HIS A 28 -7.04 5.72 7.11
CA HIS A 28 -6.94 6.78 8.10
C HIS A 28 -8.32 7.23 8.60
N ASN A 29 -9.25 7.57 7.69
CA ASN A 29 -10.57 8.06 8.11
C ASN A 29 -11.47 6.96 8.66
N GLU A 30 -11.59 5.81 7.99
CA GLU A 30 -12.52 4.76 8.40
C GLU A 30 -11.91 3.83 9.45
N TRP A 31 -10.72 3.26 9.17
CA TRP A 31 -10.07 2.28 10.05
C TRP A 31 -9.18 2.88 11.14
N LYS A 32 -9.02 4.20 11.16
CA LYS A 32 -8.35 4.96 12.24
C LYS A 32 -6.86 4.64 12.42
N TYR A 33 -6.18 4.18 11.37
CA TYR A 33 -4.71 4.10 11.38
C TYR A 33 -4.10 5.49 11.27
N SER A 34 -2.96 5.70 11.93
CA SER A 34 -2.22 6.94 11.80
C SER A 34 -1.51 7.03 10.45
N LEU A 35 -1.28 8.25 9.96
CA LEU A 35 -0.49 8.46 8.74
C LEU A 35 0.97 8.00 8.92
N ASP A 36 1.49 8.02 10.14
CA ASP A 36 2.83 7.53 10.46
C ASP A 36 2.93 6.01 10.28
N GLU A 37 1.94 5.24 10.74
CA GLU A 37 1.88 3.79 10.50
C GLU A 37 1.80 3.46 9.00
N LEU A 38 1.01 4.23 8.23
CA LEU A 38 0.91 4.03 6.78
C LEU A 38 2.22 4.37 6.06
N ASN A 39 2.87 5.47 6.45
CA ASN A 39 4.18 5.84 5.93
C ASN A 39 5.23 4.77 6.25
N GLU A 40 5.20 4.15 7.43
CA GLU A 40 6.16 3.10 7.79
C GLU A 40 6.07 1.89 6.86
N ILE A 41 4.85 1.46 6.52
CA ILE A 41 4.62 0.35 5.59
C ILE A 41 5.07 0.71 4.17
N ILE A 42 4.70 1.90 3.70
CA ILE A 42 5.04 2.39 2.34
C ILE A 42 6.55 2.55 2.19
N ASN A 43 7.20 3.22 3.13
CA ASN A 43 8.64 3.45 3.10
C ASN A 43 9.40 2.13 3.17
N PHE A 44 8.97 1.17 3.99
CA PHE A 44 9.58 -0.15 4.01
C PHE A 44 9.47 -0.86 2.67
N GLY A 45 8.31 -0.81 2.01
CA GLY A 45 8.14 -1.38 0.68
C GLY A 45 9.02 -0.71 -0.37
N ILE A 46 9.16 0.62 -0.32
CA ILE A 46 10.08 1.37 -1.20
C ILE A 46 11.54 0.98 -0.95
N GLU A 47 11.96 0.93 0.31
CA GLU A 47 13.33 0.58 0.70
C GLU A 47 13.71 -0.85 0.29
N ASN A 48 12.75 -1.79 0.30
CA ASN A 48 12.94 -3.16 -0.18
C ASN A 48 12.86 -3.30 -1.71
N GLY A 49 12.44 -2.26 -2.42
CA GLY A 49 12.18 -2.33 -3.86
C GLY A 49 10.91 -3.11 -4.22
N ASP A 50 9.96 -3.21 -3.30
CA ASP A 50 8.65 -3.85 -3.52
C ASP A 50 7.61 -2.85 -4.02
N LEU A 51 7.65 -1.61 -3.51
CA LEU A 51 6.68 -0.57 -3.80
C LEU A 51 7.34 0.64 -4.45
N LEU A 52 6.57 1.38 -5.24
CA LEU A 52 6.91 2.72 -5.70
C LEU A 52 5.71 3.65 -5.58
N ILE A 53 5.96 4.96 -5.65
CA ILE A 53 4.93 5.99 -5.72
C ILE A 53 4.99 6.60 -7.11
N GLU A 54 3.90 6.55 -7.87
CA GLU A 54 3.84 7.12 -9.22
C GLU A 54 2.61 7.98 -9.46
N ASN A 55 2.60 8.65 -10.61
CA ASN A 55 1.47 9.45 -11.05
C ASN A 55 0.44 8.57 -11.76
N VAL A 56 -0.81 8.62 -11.31
CA VAL A 56 -1.94 7.88 -11.89
C VAL A 56 -2.08 8.09 -13.40
N ASN A 57 -1.72 9.28 -13.92
CA ASN A 57 -1.83 9.60 -15.35
C ASN A 57 -0.53 9.41 -16.15
N ASP A 58 0.62 9.25 -15.48
CA ASP A 58 1.92 9.09 -16.12
C ASP A 58 2.88 8.30 -15.22
N ILE A 59 2.99 7.00 -15.48
CA ILE A 59 3.83 6.05 -14.73
C ILE A 59 5.34 6.38 -14.78
N ASN A 60 5.79 7.31 -15.64
CA ASN A 60 7.19 7.75 -15.65
C ASN A 60 7.48 8.83 -14.60
N ILE A 61 6.44 9.37 -13.95
CA ILE A 61 6.56 10.37 -12.90
C ILE A 61 6.49 9.66 -11.55
N HIS A 62 7.65 9.53 -10.90
CA HIS A 62 7.76 8.94 -9.57
C HIS A 62 7.91 10.00 -8.47
N TYR A 63 7.52 9.65 -7.26
CA TYR A 63 7.63 10.52 -6.09
C TYR A 63 8.41 9.85 -4.96
N ASP A 64 9.17 10.65 -4.23
CA ASP A 64 9.95 10.17 -3.08
C ASP A 64 9.12 10.01 -1.80
N ARG A 65 7.91 10.61 -1.77
CA ARG A 65 7.05 10.65 -0.58
C ARG A 65 5.58 10.78 -0.94
N VAL A 66 4.75 10.28 -0.03
CA VAL A 66 3.30 10.46 -0.07
C VAL A 66 2.91 11.86 0.40
N ASP A 67 1.99 12.49 -0.33
CA ASP A 67 1.30 13.70 0.07
C ASP A 67 -0.11 13.35 0.58
N TRP A 68 -0.29 13.27 1.89
CA TRP A 68 -1.53 12.81 2.55
C TRP A 68 -2.69 13.81 2.51
N ARG A 69 -2.83 14.59 1.46
CA ARG A 69 -4.03 15.39 1.23
C ARG A 69 -5.18 14.49 0.79
N LEU A 70 -6.36 14.73 1.36
CA LEU A 70 -7.59 14.00 1.06
C LEU A 70 -7.95 14.04 -0.45
N ASP A 71 -7.61 15.13 -1.13
CA ASP A 71 -7.85 15.34 -2.56
C ASP A 71 -6.67 14.89 -3.44
N ASN A 72 -5.69 14.18 -2.89
CA ASN A 72 -4.62 13.59 -3.67
C ASN A 72 -5.12 12.38 -4.46
N ILE A 73 -5.60 12.67 -5.66
CA ILE A 73 -6.05 11.70 -6.67
C ILE A 73 -4.99 11.41 -7.73
N TYR A 74 -3.78 11.94 -7.58
CA TYR A 74 -2.74 11.88 -8.61
C TYR A 74 -1.54 11.02 -8.21
N GLN A 75 -1.32 10.77 -6.91
CA GLN A 75 -0.35 9.76 -6.46
C GLN A 75 -1.02 8.42 -6.22
N GLU A 76 -0.28 7.36 -6.52
CA GLU A 76 -0.66 5.99 -6.28
C GLU A 76 0.55 5.18 -5.80
N ILE A 77 0.31 4.19 -4.94
CA ILE A 77 1.31 3.23 -4.49
C ILE A 77 1.18 1.96 -5.34
N VAL A 78 2.23 1.60 -6.07
CA VAL A 78 2.20 0.43 -6.98
C VAL A 78 3.22 -0.61 -6.55
N MET A 79 2.83 -1.88 -6.65
CA MET A 79 3.71 -3.02 -6.46
C MET A 79 4.56 -3.26 -7.71
N ILE A 80 5.88 -3.28 -7.56
CA ILE A 80 6.83 -3.40 -8.69
C ILE A 80 6.82 -4.81 -9.30
N ASP A 81 6.91 -5.84 -8.46
CA ASP A 81 6.84 -7.25 -8.90
C ASP A 81 5.58 -7.92 -8.35
N ILE A 82 4.47 -7.73 -9.08
CA ILE A 82 3.17 -8.30 -8.69
C ILE A 82 3.23 -9.82 -8.53
N TYR A 83 4.04 -10.53 -9.33
CA TYR A 83 4.08 -12.00 -9.32
C TYR A 83 4.72 -12.56 -8.05
N LYS A 84 5.54 -11.75 -7.36
CA LYS A 84 6.14 -12.10 -6.06
C LYS A 84 5.08 -12.34 -4.99
N TYR A 85 4.03 -11.52 -4.95
CA TYR A 85 3.06 -11.53 -3.84
C TYR A 85 1.63 -11.90 -4.24
N MET A 86 1.27 -11.78 -5.51
CA MET A 86 -0.06 -12.13 -6.01
C MET A 86 -0.52 -13.55 -5.58
N PRO A 87 0.32 -14.61 -5.63
CA PRO A 87 -0.10 -15.95 -5.19
C PRO A 87 -0.43 -16.04 -3.68
N LEU A 88 0.11 -15.13 -2.86
CA LEU A 88 -0.15 -15.11 -1.42
C LEU A 88 -1.43 -14.33 -1.11
N LEU A 89 -1.56 -13.15 -1.72
CA LEU A 89 -2.62 -12.18 -1.44
C LEU A 89 -3.96 -12.53 -2.09
N PHE A 90 -3.95 -13.20 -3.25
CA PHE A 90 -5.16 -13.57 -4.02
C PHE A 90 -5.49 -15.06 -3.96
N SER A 91 -5.03 -15.77 -2.93
CA SER A 91 -5.35 -17.18 -2.71
C SER A 91 -6.70 -17.36 -2.01
N SER A 92 -7.22 -18.60 -1.95
CA SER A 92 -8.44 -18.92 -1.20
C SER A 92 -8.32 -18.70 0.32
N ASN A 93 -7.08 -18.59 0.83
CA ASN A 93 -6.79 -18.23 2.21
C ASN A 93 -5.62 -17.22 2.22
N PRO A 94 -5.89 -15.92 1.99
CA PRO A 94 -4.85 -14.92 1.86
C PRO A 94 -3.83 -14.91 3.01
N VAL A 95 -2.56 -14.79 2.64
CA VAL A 95 -1.42 -14.78 3.56
C VAL A 95 -0.61 -13.51 3.35
N ILE A 96 -0.19 -12.90 4.45
CA ILE A 96 0.69 -11.72 4.41
C ILE A 96 2.09 -12.20 4.03
N PRO A 97 2.79 -11.54 3.08
CA PRO A 97 4.18 -11.85 2.81
C PRO A 97 5.06 -11.65 4.06
N LYS A 98 6.00 -12.57 4.27
CA LYS A 98 6.74 -12.70 5.53
C LYS A 98 7.43 -11.41 5.99
N GLU A 99 7.98 -10.65 5.04
CA GLU A 99 8.64 -9.36 5.26
C GLU A 99 7.68 -8.28 5.81
N TYR A 100 6.38 -8.37 5.52
CA TYR A 100 5.35 -7.45 6.01
C TYR A 100 4.68 -7.90 7.31
N GLU A 101 4.90 -9.13 7.79
CA GLU A 101 4.28 -9.64 9.03
C GLU A 101 4.61 -8.77 10.26
N LYS A 102 5.75 -8.07 10.25
CA LYS A 102 6.16 -7.15 11.33
C LYS A 102 5.18 -5.99 11.57
N PHE A 103 4.33 -5.66 10.60
CA PHE A 103 3.34 -4.59 10.73
C PHE A 103 2.01 -5.07 11.32
N ILE A 104 1.89 -6.38 11.61
CA ILE A 104 0.72 -6.91 12.29
C ILE A 104 0.80 -6.52 13.77
N THR A 105 -0.28 -5.94 14.28
CA THR A 105 -0.42 -5.61 15.71
C THR A 105 -1.58 -6.41 16.29
N ASN A 106 -1.40 -6.94 17.49
CA ASN A 106 -2.44 -7.68 18.25
C ASN A 106 -3.58 -6.77 18.71
#